data_AF-A0A2N8MRD8-F1
#
_entry.id   AF-A0A2N8MRD8-F1
#
_cell.length_a   1.000
_cell.length_b   1.000
_cell.length_c   1.000
_cell.angle_alpha   90.00
_cell.angle_beta   90.00
_cell.angle_gamma   90.00
#
_symmetry.space_group_name_H-M   'P 1'
#
loop_
_entity.id
_entity.type
_entity.pdbx_description
1 polymer ?
#
loop_
_entity_poly.entity_id
_entity_poly.type
_entity_poly.pdbx_seq_one_letter_code
_entity_poly.pdbx_strand_id
1 'polypeptide(L)'
;MSAGVLVLPVSSCSMMSEGQKVEELRRAGERGAEAHFALLAEYKLPTPDECLNNYSRFTEGGAPPDEPYSATPDWISLHGGYFVDSCVAGKPRVPNK
;
A
#
# COMPACT_ATOMS: atom_id res chain seq x y z
N MET A 1 10.36 -2.06 -51.45
CA MET A 1 10.41 -2.70 -50.12
C MET A 1 10.98 -1.67 -49.16
N SER A 2 10.13 -0.95 -48.42
CA SER A 2 10.59 -0.02 -47.38
C SER A 2 10.34 -0.67 -46.04
N ALA A 3 11.41 -1.15 -45.41
CA ALA A 3 11.41 -1.63 -44.04
C ALA A 3 11.38 -0.40 -43.12
N GLY A 4 10.17 0.02 -42.74
CA GLY A 4 9.98 0.98 -41.65
C GLY A 4 10.28 0.29 -40.33
N VAL A 5 11.46 0.55 -39.76
CA VAL A 5 11.79 0.16 -38.39
C VAL A 5 10.90 0.99 -37.46
N LEU A 6 9.80 0.37 -37.01
CA LEU A 6 9.00 0.87 -35.90
C LEU A 6 9.85 0.74 -34.64
N VAL A 7 10.54 1.82 -34.27
CA VAL A 7 11.10 1.97 -32.92
C VAL A 7 9.92 2.18 -31.98
N LEU A 8 9.37 1.08 -31.46
CA LEU A 8 8.46 1.11 -30.32
C LEU A 8 9.27 1.60 -29.11
N PRO A 9 8.93 2.72 -28.47
CA PRO A 9 9.55 3.10 -27.20
C PRO A 9 9.08 2.11 -26.13
N VAL A 10 9.88 1.06 -25.93
CA VAL A 10 9.79 0.16 -24.79
C VAL A 10 10.50 0.84 -23.62
N SER A 11 9.82 1.69 -22.85
CA SER A 11 10.09 1.87 -21.41
C SER A 11 9.15 2.90 -20.79
N SER A 12 8.04 2.42 -20.23
CA SER A 12 7.50 3.03 -19.03
C SER A 12 7.32 1.93 -17.99
N CYS A 13 8.44 1.43 -17.47
CA CYS A 13 8.47 0.90 -16.11
C CYS A 13 8.13 2.09 -15.19
N SER A 14 6.84 2.39 -15.04
CA SER A 14 6.39 3.55 -14.28
C SER A 14 6.61 3.28 -12.80
N MET A 15 7.76 3.74 -12.27
CA MET A 15 7.94 3.85 -10.83
C MET A 15 7.07 5.01 -10.33
N MET A 16 6.36 4.80 -9.23
CA MET A 16 5.61 5.88 -8.58
C MET A 16 6.54 7.05 -8.24
N SER A 17 6.08 8.29 -8.47
CA SER A 17 6.76 9.48 -7.95
C SER A 17 6.73 9.50 -6.42
N GLU A 18 7.67 10.23 -5.80
CA GLU A 18 7.70 10.36 -4.33
C GLU A 18 6.39 10.91 -3.75
N GLY A 19 5.73 11.84 -4.45
CA GLY A 19 4.42 12.36 -4.04
C GLY A 19 3.33 11.28 -4.07
N GLN A 20 3.36 10.38 -5.05
CA GLN A 20 2.43 9.24 -5.12
C GLN A 20 2.73 8.22 -4.02
N LYS A 21 4.00 7.97 -3.69
CA LYS A 21 4.37 7.09 -2.58
C LYS A 21 3.83 7.62 -1.25
N VAL A 22 4.04 8.91 -0.96
CA VAL A 22 3.49 9.54 0.24
C VAL A 22 1.97 9.41 0.30
N GLU A 23 1.29 9.62 -0.83
CA GLU A 23 -0.16 9.48 -0.93
C GLU A 23 -0.63 8.04 -0.67
N GLU A 24 0.07 7.03 -1.19
CA GLU A 24 -0.27 5.63 -0.91
C GLU A 24 0.00 5.25 0.55
N LEU A 25 1.07 5.73 1.18
CA LEU A 25 1.28 5.52 2.62
C LEU A 25 0.18 6.16 3.47
N ARG A 26 -0.32 7.34 3.06
CA ARG A 26 -1.47 7.99 3.70
C ARG A 26 -2.72 7.11 3.58
N ARG A 27 -3.03 6.62 2.38
CA ARG A 27 -4.16 5.70 2.13
C ARG A 27 -4.03 4.39 2.91
N ALA A 28 -2.83 3.85 3.03
CA ALA A 28 -2.54 2.68 3.86
C ALA A 28 -2.93 2.94 5.32
N GLY A 29 -2.54 4.11 5.84
CA GLY A 29 -2.87 4.51 7.20
C GLY A 29 -4.37 4.71 7.43
N GLU A 30 -5.08 5.29 6.47
CA GLU A 30 -6.55 5.44 6.54
C GLU A 30 -7.26 4.10 6.60
N ARG A 31 -6.92 3.17 5.69
CA ARG A 31 -7.46 1.81 5.71
C ARG A 31 -7.10 1.07 7.01
N GLY A 32 -5.90 1.30 7.55
CA GLY A 32 -5.52 0.75 8.85
C GLY A 32 -6.46 1.23 9.96
N ALA A 33 -6.74 2.53 10.02
CA ALA A 33 -7.67 3.09 11.00
C ALA A 33 -9.10 2.55 10.81
N GLU A 34 -9.56 2.37 9.56
CA GLU A 34 -10.85 1.71 9.29
C GLU A 34 -10.89 0.27 9.80
N ALA A 35 -9.81 -0.49 9.58
CA ALA A 35 -9.69 -1.86 10.09
C ALA A 35 -9.73 -1.89 11.63
N HIS A 36 -9.14 -0.91 12.32
CA HIS A 36 -9.25 -0.79 13.77
C HIS A 36 -10.71 -0.72 14.24
N PHE A 37 -11.51 0.15 13.63
CA PHE A 37 -12.92 0.31 14.00
C PHE A 37 -13.73 -0.96 13.72
N ALA A 38 -13.45 -1.65 12.61
CA ALA A 38 -14.09 -2.92 12.28
C ALA A 38 -13.76 -4.01 13.32
N LEU A 39 -12.49 -4.13 13.72
CA LEU A 39 -12.06 -5.13 14.71
C LEU A 39 -12.55 -4.80 16.13
N LEU A 40 -12.61 -3.52 16.49
CA LEU A 40 -13.21 -3.08 17.74
C LEU A 40 -14.72 -3.37 17.83
N ALA A 41 -15.44 -3.38 16.71
CA ALA A 41 -16.85 -3.77 16.68
C ALA A 41 -17.06 -5.24 17.07
N GLU A 42 -16.01 -6.07 17.00
CA GLU A 42 -15.98 -7.43 17.56
C GLU A 42 -15.60 -7.45 19.06
N TYR A 43 -15.62 -6.28 19.72
CA TYR A 43 -15.22 -6.06 21.12
C TYR A 43 -13.78 -6.47 21.43
N LYS A 44 -12.88 -6.38 20.44
CA LYS A 44 -11.48 -6.79 20.57
C LYS A 44 -10.52 -5.68 20.14
N LEU A 45 -9.55 -5.36 20.99
CA LEU A 45 -8.43 -4.52 20.60
C LEU A 45 -7.54 -5.30 19.62
N PRO A 46 -7.29 -4.76 18.41
CA PRO A 46 -6.55 -5.49 17.40
C PRO A 46 -5.06 -5.58 17.77
N THR A 47 -4.50 -6.77 17.61
CA THR A 47 -3.05 -6.99 17.71
C THR A 47 -2.34 -6.67 16.39
N PRO A 48 -1.03 -6.38 16.40
CA PRO A 48 -0.26 -6.19 15.17
C PRO A 48 -0.42 -7.34 14.17
N ASP A 49 -0.41 -8.59 14.64
CA ASP A 49 -0.55 -9.78 13.79
C ASP A 49 -1.94 -9.86 13.14
N GLU A 50 -3.00 -9.48 13.86
CA GLU A 50 -4.35 -9.40 13.31
C GLU A 50 -4.48 -8.29 12.27
N CYS A 51 -3.90 -7.12 12.53
CA CYS A 51 -3.84 -6.04 11.55
C CYS A 51 -3.06 -6.49 10.31
N LEU A 52 -1.94 -7.20 10.47
CA LEU A 52 -1.14 -7.71 9.34
C LEU A 52 -1.92 -8.75 8.52
N ASN A 53 -2.66 -9.65 9.17
CA ASN A 53 -3.50 -10.62 8.47
C ASN A 53 -4.69 -9.93 7.74
N ASN A 54 -5.17 -8.80 8.23
CA ASN A 54 -6.21 -8.02 7.56
C ASN A 54 -5.66 -7.13 6.44
N TYR A 55 -4.39 -6.72 6.51
CA TYR A 55 -3.76 -5.87 5.48
C TYR A 55 -3.90 -6.46 4.07
N SER A 56 -3.72 -7.77 3.91
CA SER A 56 -3.89 -8.48 2.63
C SER A 56 -5.34 -8.57 2.13
N ARG A 57 -6.33 -8.18 2.95
CA ARG A 57 -7.75 -8.13 2.58
C ARG A 57 -8.15 -6.76 2.06
N PHE A 58 -7.52 -5.70 2.57
CA PHE A 58 -7.74 -4.32 2.15
C PHE A 58 -6.93 -3.92 0.90
N THR A 59 -5.94 -4.74 0.56
CA THR A 59 -5.12 -4.60 -0.65
C THR A 59 -5.09 -5.97 -1.31
N GLU A 60 -5.58 -6.10 -2.54
CA GLU A 60 -5.55 -7.38 -3.27
C GLU A 60 -4.09 -7.87 -3.39
N GLY A 61 -3.66 -8.75 -2.48
CA GLY A 61 -2.29 -9.27 -2.44
C GLY A 61 -1.28 -8.48 -1.61
N GLY A 62 -1.69 -7.50 -0.78
CA GLY A 62 -0.74 -6.81 0.11
C GLY A 62 0.07 -5.68 -0.56
N ALA A 63 -0.16 -5.38 -1.84
CA ALA A 63 0.51 -4.31 -2.57
C ALA A 63 -0.47 -3.22 -2.99
N PRO A 64 -0.04 -1.94 -3.12
CA PRO A 64 -0.88 -0.88 -3.66
C PRO A 64 -1.37 -1.24 -5.08
N PRO A 65 -2.63 -0.93 -5.43
CA PRO A 65 -3.23 -1.36 -6.70
C PRO A 65 -2.54 -0.76 -7.94
N ASP A 66 -1.86 0.38 -7.78
CA ASP A 66 -1.17 1.09 -8.85
C ASP A 66 0.35 0.78 -8.89
N GLU A 67 0.87 -0.06 -8.00
CA GLU A 67 2.23 -0.55 -8.14
C GLU A 67 2.26 -1.73 -9.11
N PRO A 68 3.08 -1.68 -10.18
CA PRO A 68 3.26 -2.85 -11.04
C PRO A 68 3.76 -4.05 -10.22
N TYR A 69 3.67 -5.24 -10.81
CA TYR A 69 4.27 -6.51 -10.33
C TYR A 69 5.76 -6.44 -9.90
N SER A 70 6.40 -5.28 -9.96
CA SER A 70 7.78 -4.97 -9.60
C SER A 70 7.94 -4.10 -8.33
N ALA A 71 6.92 -3.99 -7.49
CA ALA A 71 7.03 -3.38 -6.17
C ALA A 71 8.23 -3.97 -5.41
N THR A 72 9.12 -3.13 -4.87
CA THR A 72 10.26 -3.65 -4.11
C THR A 72 9.78 -4.24 -2.78
N PRO A 73 10.44 -5.29 -2.25
CA PRO A 73 10.10 -5.84 -0.93
C PRO A 73 10.09 -4.80 0.18
N ASP A 74 10.99 -3.81 0.09
CA ASP A 74 11.08 -2.70 1.06
C ASP A 74 9.85 -1.80 1.02
N TRP A 75 9.34 -1.50 -0.18
CA TRP A 75 8.14 -0.68 -0.33
C TRP A 75 6.90 -1.39 0.20
N ILE A 76 6.72 -2.67 -0.13
CA ILE A 76 5.62 -3.49 0.38
C ILE A 76 5.66 -3.54 1.92
N SER A 77 6.85 -3.75 2.48
CA SER A 77 7.06 -3.79 3.93
C SER A 77 6.73 -2.45 4.58
N LEU A 78 7.16 -1.33 3.98
CA LEU A 78 6.87 0.02 4.48
C LEU A 78 5.37 0.32 4.46
N HIS A 79 4.69 0.03 3.35
CA HIS A 79 3.25 0.27 3.20
C HIS A 79 2.43 -0.61 4.16
N GLY A 80 2.81 -1.88 4.32
CA GLY A 80 2.24 -2.79 5.32
C GLY A 80 2.45 -2.28 6.76
N GLY A 81 3.65 -1.79 7.08
CA GLY A 81 3.94 -1.20 8.38
C GLY A 81 3.06 0.02 8.69
N TYR A 82 2.86 0.92 7.72
CA TYR A 82 1.97 2.08 7.87
C TYR A 82 0.52 1.70 8.14
N PHE A 83 0.03 0.65 7.48
CA PHE A 83 -1.29 0.10 7.75
C PHE A 83 -1.37 -0.46 9.17
N VAL A 84 -0.45 -1.35 9.56
CA VAL A 84 -0.47 -2.04 10.85
C VAL A 84 -0.39 -1.05 12.00
N ASP A 85 0.52 -0.07 11.91
CA ASP A 85 0.67 0.94 12.95
C ASP A 85 -0.60 1.78 13.14
N SER A 86 -1.24 2.18 12.02
CA SER A 86 -2.49 2.96 12.06
C SER A 86 -3.67 2.12 12.58
N CYS A 87 -3.69 0.82 12.26
CA CYS A 87 -4.67 -0.13 12.74
C CYS A 87 -4.54 -0.41 14.25
N VAL A 88 -3.33 -0.51 14.78
CA VAL A 88 -3.15 -0.65 16.24
C VAL A 88 -3.48 0.67 16.95
N ALA A 89 -3.09 1.81 16.37
CA ALA A 89 -3.30 3.12 16.97
C ALA A 89 -4.75 3.65 16.87
N GLY A 90 -5.57 3.10 15.97
CA GLY A 90 -6.94 3.55 15.71
C GLY A 90 -7.05 4.91 15.05
N LYS A 91 -5.97 5.40 14.42
CA LYS A 91 -5.95 6.66 13.69
C LYS A 91 -4.96 6.62 12.52
N PRO A 92 -5.23 7.33 11.41
CA PRO A 92 -4.32 7.34 10.28
C PRO A 92 -2.96 7.92 10.68
N ARG A 93 -1.88 7.22 10.31
CA ARG A 93 -0.53 7.76 10.41
C ARG A 93 -0.29 8.73 9.25
N VAL A 94 0.18 9.94 9.56
CA VAL A 94 0.59 10.91 8.54
C VAL A 94 2.04 10.60 8.15
N PRO A 95 2.33 10.27 6.88
CA PRO A 95 3.70 10.07 6.44
C PRO A 95 4.49 11.37 6.53
N ASN A 96 5.69 11.32 7.12
CA ASN A 96 6.60 12.45 7.08
C ASN A 96 7.16 12.57 5.65
N LYS A 97 7.14 13.79 5.09
CA LYS A 97 7.70 14.10 3.77
C LYS A 97 9.22 13.91 3.75
#